data_AF-A0A2M7RE96-F1
#
_entry.id   AF-A0A2M7RE96-F1
#
_cell.length_a   1.000
_cell.length_b   1.000
_cell.length_c   1.000
_cell.angle_alpha   90.00
_cell.angle_beta   90.00
_cell.angle_gamma   90.00
#
_symmetry.space_group_name_H-M   'P 1'
#
loop_
_entity.id
_entity.type
_entity.pdbx_description
1 polymer ?
#
loop_
_entity_poly.entity_id
_entity_poly.type
_entity_poly.pdbx_seq_one_letter_code
_entity_poly.pdbx_strand_id
1 'polypeptide(L)'
;MVDLEQPTIVAPQKYFSVMIDNTTEVRPQSGLDQAMVVYEALAEGSITRLLAIFSLADLPDTLGPIRSARPYYLSWANDYGGLYLHAGGSPQALQQLASTDWHFTNVDEISYQGIYFYRDYQKNNPHNLFTNSNLIQAAIEKYQPEKESSLGWQYKEDLELVYRPVEQKYIRLPYGHENYEVVWTYERAENVWQREVGGTMQTNEQGDVLVVKNVIVLLMDTELIDIERLAMQTIGQGTGFLFRDGQKQEIAWVKEDKETPMQLLIDNSLIKLNMGQTWINIWPSYLNFEYN
;
A
#
# COMPACT_ATOMS: atom_id res chain seq x y z
N MET A 1 17.80 16.61 -28.18
CA MET A 1 17.77 15.14 -28.29
C MET A 1 17.19 14.68 -26.97
N VAL A 2 16.02 14.05 -26.98
CA VAL A 2 15.48 13.44 -25.75
C VAL A 2 16.35 12.23 -25.49
N ASP A 3 17.11 12.27 -24.41
CA ASP A 3 17.88 11.12 -23.97
C ASP A 3 16.86 10.01 -23.64
N LEU A 4 16.84 8.96 -24.46
CA LEU A 4 15.99 7.79 -24.22
C LEU A 4 16.73 6.93 -23.20
N GLU A 5 16.78 7.38 -21.96
CA GLU A 5 17.32 6.57 -20.88
C GLU A 5 16.53 5.26 -20.79
N GLN A 6 17.28 4.16 -20.81
CA GLN A 6 16.73 2.82 -20.67
C GLN A 6 16.11 2.71 -19.27
N PRO A 7 14.83 2.29 -19.15
CA PRO A 7 14.20 2.15 -17.85
C PRO A 7 14.98 1.19 -16.96
N THR A 8 15.20 1.57 -15.70
CA THR A 8 15.82 0.67 -14.73
C THR A 8 14.79 -0.38 -14.31
N ILE A 9 15.08 -1.65 -14.63
CA ILE A 9 14.30 -2.78 -14.12
C ILE A 9 14.83 -3.11 -12.73
N VAL A 10 13.96 -3.08 -11.74
CA VAL A 10 14.33 -3.49 -10.37
C VAL A 10 14.51 -4.99 -10.35
N ALA A 11 15.70 -5.43 -9.91
CA ALA A 11 15.99 -6.84 -9.68
C ALA A 11 14.94 -7.44 -8.72
N PRO A 12 14.61 -8.72 -8.85
CA PRO A 12 13.76 -9.40 -7.86
C PRO A 12 14.28 -9.13 -6.43
N GLN A 13 13.37 -8.78 -5.52
CA GLN A 13 13.70 -8.56 -4.11
C GLN A 13 12.82 -9.43 -3.23
N LYS A 14 13.25 -9.60 -1.98
CA LYS A 14 12.43 -10.21 -0.94
C LYS A 14 11.73 -9.13 -0.15
N TYR A 15 10.45 -9.36 0.14
CA TYR A 15 9.60 -8.38 0.78
C TYR A 15 9.05 -8.90 2.11
N PHE A 16 8.54 -7.98 2.91
CA PHE A 16 7.47 -8.30 3.83
C PHE A 16 6.35 -7.29 3.69
N SER A 17 5.18 -7.72 4.13
CA SER A 17 3.96 -6.93 4.09
C SER A 17 3.29 -6.95 5.45
N VAL A 18 2.69 -5.82 5.83
CA VAL A 18 2.05 -5.68 7.13
C VAL A 18 0.70 -4.98 6.98
N MET A 19 -0.30 -5.49 7.68
CA MET A 19 -1.59 -4.82 7.82
C MET A 19 -1.50 -3.71 8.86
N ILE A 20 -1.82 -2.49 8.48
CA ILE A 20 -1.71 -1.30 9.32
C ILE A 20 -3.08 -0.65 9.53
N ASP A 21 -3.35 -0.27 10.78
CA ASP A 21 -4.53 0.48 11.19
C ASP A 21 -4.57 1.87 10.53
N ASN A 22 -5.77 2.34 10.18
CA ASN A 22 -5.95 3.67 9.63
C ASN A 22 -7.16 4.39 10.22
N THR A 23 -7.63 3.95 11.39
CA THR A 23 -8.59 4.70 12.20
C THR A 23 -8.03 6.08 12.58
N THR A 24 -8.90 7.02 12.90
CA THR A 24 -8.49 8.40 13.23
C THR A 24 -7.58 8.47 14.46
N GLU A 25 -7.77 7.56 15.42
CA GLU A 25 -7.07 7.51 16.70
C GLU A 25 -5.60 7.10 16.61
N VAL A 26 -5.20 6.52 15.47
CA VAL A 26 -3.86 5.94 15.27
C VAL A 26 -2.96 6.75 14.37
N ARG A 27 -3.42 7.90 13.91
CA ARG A 27 -2.67 8.77 13.01
C ARG A 27 -1.84 9.76 13.86
N PRO A 28 -0.54 9.91 13.62
CA PRO A 28 0.26 9.24 12.59
C PRO A 28 0.65 7.80 12.96
N GLN A 29 0.74 6.94 11.94
CA GLN A 29 1.27 5.57 12.07
C GLN A 29 2.80 5.56 12.13
N SER A 30 3.39 4.57 12.80
CA SER A 30 4.84 4.37 12.88
C SER A 30 5.37 3.64 11.64
N GLY A 31 6.47 4.12 11.06
CA GLY A 31 7.22 3.45 9.99
C GLY A 31 6.57 3.43 8.61
N LEU A 32 5.42 4.09 8.42
CA LEU A 32 4.69 4.08 7.16
C LEU A 32 5.42 4.84 6.03
N ASP A 33 6.18 5.85 6.40
CA ASP A 33 7.06 6.64 5.52
C ASP A 33 8.24 5.83 4.95
N GLN A 34 8.59 4.71 5.59
CA GLN A 34 9.66 3.81 5.15
C GLN A 34 9.16 2.71 4.19
N ALA A 35 7.86 2.60 3.95
CA ALA A 35 7.31 1.61 3.03
C ALA A 35 7.71 1.90 1.58
N MET A 36 7.94 0.88 0.78
CA MET A 36 8.11 1.03 -0.67
C MET A 36 6.76 1.27 -1.34
N VAL A 37 5.75 0.52 -0.91
CA VAL A 37 4.40 0.56 -1.46
C VAL A 37 3.39 0.53 -0.32
N VAL A 38 2.35 1.35 -0.41
CA VAL A 38 1.22 1.30 0.51
C VAL A 38 -0.06 1.12 -0.31
N TYR A 39 -0.83 0.08 -0.02
CA TYR A 39 -2.18 -0.08 -0.54
C TYR A 39 -3.18 0.45 0.47
N GLU A 40 -4.10 1.32 0.03
CA GLU A 40 -5.22 1.80 0.81
C GLU A 40 -6.53 1.35 0.18
N ALA A 41 -7.39 0.71 0.98
CA ALA A 41 -8.69 0.22 0.52
C ALA A 41 -9.70 0.26 1.68
N LEU A 42 -10.99 0.32 1.34
CA LEU A 42 -12.08 0.21 2.32
C LEU A 42 -12.03 -1.17 3.02
N ALA A 43 -12.30 -1.21 4.33
CA ALA A 43 -12.22 -2.43 5.13
C ALA A 43 -13.42 -2.72 6.03
N GLU A 44 -13.97 -1.68 6.68
CA GLU A 44 -15.11 -1.76 7.61
C GLU A 44 -16.01 -0.53 7.38
N GLY A 45 -17.05 -0.66 6.56
CA GLY A 45 -17.85 0.49 6.13
C GLY A 45 -16.99 1.52 5.38
N SER A 46 -16.93 2.77 5.88
CA SER A 46 -16.09 3.85 5.32
C SER A 46 -14.66 3.89 5.87
N ILE A 47 -14.32 3.01 6.82
CA ILE A 47 -12.97 2.93 7.38
C ILE A 47 -12.05 2.25 6.37
N THR A 48 -11.01 2.94 5.94
CA THR A 48 -9.93 2.33 5.15
C THR A 48 -8.93 1.60 6.05
N ARG A 49 -8.19 0.67 5.47
CA ARG A 49 -7.02 0.03 6.09
C ARG A 49 -5.84 0.10 5.14
N LEU A 50 -4.64 -0.09 5.66
CA LEU A 50 -3.42 -0.05 4.87
C LEU A 50 -2.75 -1.42 4.84
N LEU A 51 -2.16 -1.76 3.69
CA LEU A 51 -1.17 -2.81 3.55
C LEU A 51 0.13 -2.15 3.12
N ALA A 52 1.12 -2.12 4.00
CA ALA A 52 2.42 -1.54 3.72
C ALA A 52 3.42 -2.65 3.35
N ILE A 53 4.16 -2.43 2.26
CA ILE A 53 5.15 -3.34 1.71
C ILE A 53 6.54 -2.73 1.88
N PHE A 54 7.47 -3.55 2.35
CA PHE A 54 8.85 -3.17 2.63
C PHE A 54 9.81 -4.18 2.00
N SER A 55 11.04 -3.75 1.70
CA SER A 55 12.13 -4.65 1.36
C SER A 55 12.64 -5.33 2.64
N LEU A 56 12.99 -6.61 2.60
CA LEU A 56 13.71 -7.25 3.71
C LEU A 56 15.12 -6.67 3.90
N ALA A 57 15.63 -5.89 2.94
CA ALA A 57 16.92 -5.23 3.03
C ALA A 57 16.89 -3.94 3.87
N ASP A 58 15.70 -3.40 4.15
CA ASP A 58 15.54 -2.13 4.87
C ASP A 58 14.36 -2.25 5.86
N LEU A 59 14.69 -2.59 7.11
CA LEU A 59 13.70 -2.89 8.15
C LEU A 59 13.40 -1.64 8.98
N PRO A 60 12.12 -1.30 9.20
CA PRO A 60 11.77 -0.12 9.98
C PRO A 60 12.02 -0.32 11.47
N ASP A 61 12.42 0.76 12.14
CA ASP A 61 12.66 0.77 13.59
C ASP A 61 11.41 0.42 14.40
N THR A 62 10.25 0.91 13.98
CA THR A 62 8.95 0.59 14.60
C THR A 62 7.85 0.67 13.55
N LEU A 63 6.89 -0.24 13.63
CA LEU A 63 5.84 -0.37 12.63
C LEU A 63 4.50 -0.75 13.26
N GLY A 64 3.46 0.03 12.95
CA GLY A 64 2.11 -0.18 13.45
C GLY A 64 1.27 1.10 13.52
N PRO A 65 0.07 1.05 14.12
CA PRO A 65 -0.51 -0.13 14.75
C PRO A 65 -0.90 -1.22 13.75
N ILE A 66 -0.69 -2.49 14.12
CA ILE A 66 -0.95 -3.64 13.25
C ILE A 66 -2.40 -4.09 13.39
N ARG A 67 -3.03 -4.43 12.27
CA ARG A 67 -4.46 -4.77 12.19
C ARG A 67 -4.78 -6.03 11.42
N SER A 68 -6.07 -6.33 11.36
CA SER A 68 -6.59 -7.58 10.80
C SER A 68 -6.54 -7.63 9.29
N ALA A 69 -6.29 -8.82 8.77
CA ALA A 69 -6.32 -9.16 7.37
C ALA A 69 -7.72 -9.03 6.73
N ARG A 70 -7.75 -8.76 5.43
CA ARG A 70 -8.94 -8.90 4.56
C ARG A 70 -8.57 -9.64 3.27
N PRO A 71 -9.52 -10.34 2.61
CA PRO A 71 -9.20 -11.22 1.48
C PRO A 71 -8.44 -10.54 0.33
N TYR A 72 -8.83 -9.32 -0.05
CA TYR A 72 -8.18 -8.58 -1.14
C TYR A 72 -6.74 -8.16 -0.80
N TYR A 73 -6.44 -7.83 0.45
CA TYR A 73 -5.05 -7.59 0.86
C TYR A 73 -4.19 -8.86 0.79
N LEU A 74 -4.76 -10.06 1.03
CA LEU A 74 -4.02 -11.31 0.84
C LEU A 74 -3.59 -11.46 -0.62
N SER A 75 -4.48 -11.13 -1.56
CA SER A 75 -4.17 -11.16 -2.99
C SER A 75 -3.00 -10.23 -3.34
N TRP A 76 -3.00 -8.99 -2.83
CA TRP A 76 -1.91 -8.05 -3.12
C TRP A 76 -0.63 -8.45 -2.40
N ALA A 77 -0.69 -8.89 -1.14
CA ALA A 77 0.48 -9.42 -0.42
C ALA A 77 1.10 -10.63 -1.15
N ASN A 78 0.28 -11.47 -1.80
CA ASN A 78 0.74 -12.62 -2.57
C ASN A 78 1.59 -12.25 -3.80
N ASP A 79 1.40 -11.05 -4.36
CA ASP A 79 2.20 -10.56 -5.49
C ASP A 79 3.66 -10.33 -5.07
N TYR A 80 3.88 -9.94 -3.81
CA TYR A 80 5.19 -9.70 -3.22
C TYR A 80 5.78 -10.94 -2.56
N GLY A 81 4.93 -11.75 -1.92
CA GLY A 81 5.36 -12.91 -1.14
C GLY A 81 6.10 -12.54 0.15
N GLY A 82 7.00 -13.42 0.60
CA GLY A 82 7.85 -13.15 1.76
C GLY A 82 7.17 -13.37 3.10
N LEU A 83 7.06 -12.36 3.96
CA LEU A 83 6.28 -12.44 5.21
C LEU A 83 5.00 -11.59 5.11
N TYR A 84 3.90 -12.07 5.71
CA TYR A 84 2.65 -11.33 5.84
C TYR A 84 2.27 -11.20 7.32
N LEU A 85 2.45 -10.00 7.88
CA LEU A 85 2.23 -9.70 9.30
C LEU A 85 0.86 -9.07 9.51
N HIS A 86 0.08 -9.63 10.42
CA HIS A 86 -1.25 -9.11 10.77
C HIS A 86 -1.69 -9.56 12.18
N ALA A 87 -2.86 -9.07 12.62
CA ALA A 87 -3.49 -9.50 13.87
C ALA A 87 -4.94 -9.90 13.64
N GLY A 88 -5.17 -11.21 13.51
CA GLY A 88 -6.45 -11.79 13.12
C GLY A 88 -6.89 -11.38 11.70
N GLY A 89 -8.15 -11.64 11.37
CA GLY A 89 -8.68 -11.41 10.02
C GLY A 89 -10.19 -11.49 10.00
N SER A 90 -10.80 -11.08 8.88
CA SER A 90 -12.20 -11.45 8.64
C SER A 90 -12.32 -12.99 8.53
N PRO A 91 -13.49 -13.58 8.81
CA PRO A 91 -13.68 -15.03 8.68
C PRO A 91 -13.22 -15.58 7.31
N GLN A 92 -13.49 -14.85 6.23
CA GLN A 92 -13.04 -15.21 4.88
C GLN A 92 -11.52 -15.15 4.74
N ALA A 93 -10.88 -14.11 5.28
CA ALA A 93 -9.42 -13.99 5.23
C ALA A 93 -8.75 -15.11 6.02
N LEU A 94 -9.24 -15.42 7.23
CA LEU A 94 -8.69 -16.50 8.05
C LEU A 94 -8.90 -17.88 7.41
N GLN A 95 -10.05 -18.11 6.77
CA GLN A 95 -10.28 -19.33 6.00
C GLN A 95 -9.30 -19.45 4.82
N GLN A 96 -9.03 -18.35 4.13
CA GLN A 96 -8.08 -18.31 3.02
C GLN A 96 -6.63 -18.52 3.50
N LEU A 97 -6.23 -17.91 4.62
CA LEU A 97 -4.92 -18.08 5.24
C LEU A 97 -4.67 -19.49 5.78
N ALA A 98 -5.71 -20.29 6.02
CA ALA A 98 -5.56 -21.69 6.38
C ALA A 98 -5.07 -22.57 5.21
N SER A 99 -5.13 -22.07 3.96
CA SER A 99 -4.48 -22.73 2.82
C SER A 99 -2.97 -22.47 2.82
N THR A 100 -2.17 -23.43 2.33
CA THR A 100 -0.70 -23.32 2.27
C THR A 100 -0.16 -22.71 0.98
N ASP A 101 -1.03 -22.41 0.01
CA ASP A 101 -0.62 -22.07 -1.36
C ASP A 101 -0.38 -20.56 -1.52
N TRP A 102 0.24 -19.91 -0.53
CA TRP A 102 0.60 -18.50 -0.60
C TRP A 102 2.10 -18.35 -0.85
N HIS A 103 2.48 -17.30 -1.57
CA HIS A 103 3.88 -16.91 -1.76
C HIS A 103 4.50 -16.25 -0.53
N PHE A 104 3.69 -15.97 0.49
CA PHE A 104 4.13 -15.44 1.77
C PHE A 104 3.96 -16.48 2.88
N THR A 105 4.78 -16.32 3.91
CA THR A 105 4.57 -16.96 5.21
C THR A 105 3.61 -16.10 6.03
N ASN A 106 2.51 -16.71 6.47
CA ASN A 106 1.56 -16.05 7.35
C ASN A 106 2.14 -15.86 8.76
N VAL A 107 2.09 -14.64 9.30
CA VAL A 107 2.55 -14.28 10.64
C VAL A 107 1.43 -13.54 11.38
N ASP A 108 0.64 -14.28 12.16
CA ASP A 108 -0.54 -13.78 12.87
C ASP A 108 -0.29 -13.63 14.38
N GLU A 109 -0.39 -12.41 14.90
CA GLU A 109 -0.21 -12.13 16.33
C GLU A 109 -1.17 -12.91 17.24
N ILE A 110 -2.40 -13.15 16.79
CA ILE A 110 -3.44 -13.82 17.60
C ILE A 110 -3.19 -15.34 17.66
N SER A 111 -2.24 -15.84 16.87
CA SER A 111 -1.82 -17.24 16.87
C SER A 111 -0.62 -17.48 17.82
N TYR A 112 0.06 -18.63 17.66
CA TYR A 112 1.32 -18.91 18.36
C TYR A 112 2.50 -18.02 17.93
N GLN A 113 2.28 -17.12 16.96
CA GLN A 113 3.29 -16.24 16.36
C GLN A 113 3.34 -14.84 17.00
N GLY A 114 2.59 -14.61 18.09
CA GLY A 114 2.60 -13.34 18.83
C GLY A 114 3.97 -12.87 19.32
N ILE A 115 4.97 -13.76 19.35
CA ILE A 115 6.36 -13.42 19.71
C ILE A 115 7.05 -12.45 18.76
N TYR A 116 6.53 -12.26 17.53
CA TYR A 116 7.08 -11.30 16.55
C TYR A 116 6.42 -9.92 16.63
N PHE A 117 5.68 -9.67 17.71
CA PHE A 117 4.95 -8.44 17.96
C PHE A 117 5.11 -8.00 19.41
N TYR A 118 4.73 -6.77 19.70
CA TYR A 118 4.65 -6.25 21.06
C TYR A 118 3.49 -5.26 21.22
N ARG A 119 3.06 -5.05 22.46
CA ARG A 119 2.02 -4.09 22.81
C ARG A 119 2.63 -2.84 23.43
N ASP A 120 2.33 -1.68 22.86
CA ASP A 120 2.62 -0.39 23.50
C ASP A 120 1.49 -0.03 24.47
N TYR A 121 1.70 -0.31 25.76
CA TYR A 121 0.67 -0.09 26.79
C TYR A 121 0.39 1.40 27.09
N GLN A 122 1.09 2.34 26.47
CA GLN A 122 0.72 3.76 26.51
C GLN A 122 -0.41 4.10 25.53
N LYS A 123 -0.68 3.23 24.55
CA LYS A 123 -1.76 3.36 23.56
C LYS A 123 -2.94 2.45 23.91
N ASN A 124 -4.15 2.86 23.50
CA ASN A 124 -5.37 2.11 23.79
C ASN A 124 -5.48 0.81 22.97
N ASN A 125 -5.97 -0.25 23.59
CA ASN A 125 -6.40 -1.46 22.88
C ASN A 125 -7.65 -1.11 22.04
N PRO A 126 -7.76 -1.50 20.75
CA PRO A 126 -6.90 -2.41 19.99
C PRO A 126 -5.86 -1.76 19.07
N HIS A 127 -5.59 -0.49 19.30
CA HIS A 127 -4.72 0.37 18.50
C HIS A 127 -3.26 0.39 18.97
N ASN A 128 -2.85 -0.65 19.72
CA ASN A 128 -1.59 -0.65 20.45
C ASN A 128 -0.64 -1.80 20.09
N LEU A 129 -0.91 -2.52 19.00
CA LEU A 129 -0.04 -3.60 18.54
C LEU A 129 1.00 -3.11 17.55
N PHE A 130 2.27 -3.45 17.77
CA PHE A 130 3.38 -3.03 16.93
C PHE A 130 4.34 -4.18 16.67
N THR A 131 5.23 -3.98 15.70
CA THR A 131 6.46 -4.75 15.54
C THR A 131 7.65 -3.79 15.35
N ASN A 132 8.85 -4.33 15.25
CA ASN A 132 10.08 -3.57 15.02
C ASN A 132 11.10 -4.42 14.24
N SER A 133 12.18 -3.78 13.80
CA SER A 133 13.27 -4.40 13.04
C SER A 133 13.78 -5.70 13.66
N ASN A 134 14.00 -5.76 14.99
CA ASN A 134 14.49 -6.96 15.68
C ASN A 134 13.49 -8.12 15.62
N LEU A 135 12.21 -7.85 15.81
CA LEU A 135 11.16 -8.87 15.78
C LEU A 135 10.89 -9.37 14.36
N ILE A 136 10.95 -8.48 13.37
CA ILE A 136 10.88 -8.84 11.95
C ILE A 136 12.09 -9.71 11.59
N GLN A 137 13.30 -9.32 12.01
CA GLN A 137 14.52 -10.09 11.78
C GLN A 137 14.42 -11.50 12.38
N ALA A 138 13.89 -11.64 13.60
CA ALA A 138 13.66 -12.95 14.21
C ALA A 138 12.67 -13.81 13.40
N ALA A 139 11.63 -13.20 12.81
CA ALA A 139 10.71 -13.89 11.92
C ALA A 139 11.41 -14.33 10.62
N ILE A 140 12.25 -13.48 10.03
CA ILE A 140 13.07 -13.81 8.84
C ILE A 140 13.97 -15.01 9.13
N GLU A 141 14.67 -15.02 10.26
CA GLU A 141 15.56 -16.12 10.66
C GLU A 141 14.80 -17.44 10.88
N LYS A 142 13.60 -17.35 11.46
CA LYS A 142 12.75 -18.52 11.70
C LYS A 142 12.19 -19.11 10.42
N TYR A 143 11.62 -18.28 9.56
CA TYR A 143 10.81 -18.71 8.42
C TYR A 143 11.58 -18.75 7.11
N GLN A 144 12.72 -18.05 7.04
CA GLN A 144 13.62 -18.03 5.89
C GLN A 144 12.87 -17.79 4.56
N PRO A 145 12.13 -16.68 4.42
CA PRO A 145 11.38 -16.41 3.19
C PRO A 145 12.31 -16.42 1.97
N GLU A 146 12.08 -17.36 1.06
CA GLU A 146 12.93 -17.55 -0.13
C GLU A 146 12.42 -16.79 -1.34
N LYS A 147 11.11 -16.49 -1.41
CA LYS A 147 10.48 -15.85 -2.56
C LYS A 147 11.09 -14.47 -2.80
N GLU A 148 11.66 -14.33 -3.99
CA GLU A 148 11.95 -13.04 -4.61
C GLU A 148 10.87 -12.76 -5.65
N SER A 149 10.37 -11.53 -5.65
CA SER A 149 9.33 -11.09 -6.58
C SER A 149 9.80 -9.89 -7.40
N SER A 150 9.43 -9.91 -8.68
CA SER A 150 9.49 -8.74 -9.56
C SER A 150 8.07 -8.42 -10.00
N LEU A 151 7.65 -7.17 -9.76
CA LEU A 151 6.32 -6.68 -10.15
C LEU A 151 6.29 -6.20 -11.61
N GLY A 152 7.42 -6.31 -12.33
CA GLY A 152 7.58 -5.75 -13.67
C GLY A 152 7.56 -4.22 -13.72
N TRP A 153 7.67 -3.54 -12.58
CA TRP A 153 7.73 -2.08 -12.54
C TRP A 153 9.08 -1.58 -13.05
N GLN A 154 9.01 -0.53 -13.86
CA GLN A 154 10.18 0.19 -14.36
C GLN A 154 10.27 1.55 -13.67
N TYR A 155 11.48 2.09 -13.58
CA TYR A 155 11.69 3.40 -12.99
C TYR A 155 12.35 4.36 -13.99
N LYS A 156 12.00 5.63 -13.86
CA LYS A 156 12.57 6.75 -14.60
C LYS A 156 13.03 7.84 -13.62
N GLU A 157 13.87 8.72 -14.13
CA GLU A 157 14.22 9.96 -13.44
C GLU A 157 13.02 10.91 -13.33
N ASP A 158 13.08 11.75 -12.30
CA ASP A 158 12.12 12.80 -12.05
C ASP A 158 12.08 13.81 -13.20
N LEU A 159 10.89 14.31 -13.53
CA LEU A 159 10.76 15.33 -14.57
C LEU A 159 11.44 16.63 -14.11
N GLU A 160 12.15 17.33 -15.00
CA GLU A 160 12.76 18.62 -14.63
C GLU A 160 11.70 19.67 -14.28
N LEU A 161 12.05 20.60 -13.38
CA LEU A 161 11.12 21.61 -12.85
C LEU A 161 10.39 22.40 -13.94
N VAL A 162 11.03 22.68 -15.08
CA VAL A 162 10.43 23.46 -16.18
C VAL A 162 9.26 22.73 -16.87
N TYR A 163 9.24 21.40 -16.82
CA TYR A 163 8.19 20.59 -17.44
C TYR A 163 7.10 20.16 -16.44
N ARG A 164 7.27 20.47 -15.15
CA ARG A 164 6.24 20.26 -14.12
C ARG A 164 5.17 21.35 -14.20
N PRO A 165 3.88 21.01 -14.02
CA PRO A 165 2.78 21.98 -14.08
C PRO A 165 3.00 23.10 -13.07
N VAL A 166 2.56 24.31 -13.42
CA VAL A 166 2.66 25.49 -12.54
C VAL A 166 1.41 25.62 -11.68
N GLU A 167 0.28 25.15 -12.19
CA GLU A 167 -0.99 25.09 -11.45
C GLU A 167 -0.88 24.09 -10.30
N GLN A 168 -1.54 24.40 -9.18
CA GLN A 168 -1.70 23.46 -8.08
C GLN A 168 -2.47 22.22 -8.56
N LYS A 169 -1.91 21.04 -8.31
CA LYS A 169 -2.50 19.75 -8.64
C LYS A 169 -2.94 19.03 -7.39
N TYR A 170 -4.07 18.33 -7.47
CA TYR A 170 -4.60 17.56 -6.37
C TYR A 170 -5.42 16.34 -6.82
N ILE A 171 -5.59 15.39 -5.90
CA ILE A 171 -6.47 14.22 -6.02
C ILE A 171 -7.28 14.16 -4.74
N ARG A 172 -8.60 14.02 -4.82
CA ARG A 172 -9.50 13.94 -3.67
C ARG A 172 -10.35 12.68 -3.74
N LEU A 173 -10.19 11.82 -2.73
CA LEU A 173 -10.79 10.50 -2.58
C LEU A 173 -11.64 10.47 -1.31
N PRO A 174 -12.97 10.69 -1.38
CA PRO A 174 -13.79 10.90 -0.18
C PRO A 174 -14.03 9.67 0.71
N TYR A 175 -13.86 8.43 0.21
CA TYR A 175 -14.12 7.16 0.91
C TYR A 175 -15.45 7.03 1.71
N GLY A 176 -16.40 7.94 1.49
CA GLY A 176 -17.75 7.93 2.08
C GLY A 176 -17.88 8.56 3.46
N HIS A 177 -16.80 9.03 4.10
CA HIS A 177 -16.86 9.73 5.39
C HIS A 177 -15.71 10.74 5.53
N GLU A 178 -15.98 11.94 6.05
CA GLU A 178 -15.02 13.05 6.11
C GLU A 178 -13.70 12.66 6.79
N ASN A 179 -13.73 11.96 7.93
CA ASN A 179 -12.54 11.46 8.63
C ASN A 179 -11.62 10.53 7.81
N TYR A 180 -12.11 9.99 6.69
CA TYR A 180 -11.37 9.09 5.80
C TYR A 180 -11.20 9.68 4.40
N GLU A 181 -11.63 10.92 4.18
CA GLU A 181 -11.31 11.64 2.96
C GLU A 181 -9.79 11.77 2.83
N VAL A 182 -9.24 11.30 1.71
CA VAL A 182 -7.83 11.42 1.39
C VAL A 182 -7.67 12.49 0.32
N VAL A 183 -6.79 13.46 0.58
CA VAL A 183 -6.39 14.46 -0.40
C VAL A 183 -4.89 14.34 -0.63
N TRP A 184 -4.50 14.20 -1.89
CA TRP A 184 -3.11 14.28 -2.31
C TRP A 184 -2.88 15.64 -2.96
N THR A 185 -1.93 16.41 -2.45
CA THR A 185 -1.58 17.72 -2.99
C THR A 185 -0.16 17.66 -3.55
N TYR A 186 0.02 18.05 -4.82
CA TYR A 186 1.34 18.02 -5.45
C TYR A 186 2.19 19.21 -5.02
N GLU A 187 3.38 18.94 -4.48
CA GLU A 187 4.41 19.93 -4.22
C GLU A 187 5.41 19.96 -5.38
N ARG A 188 5.32 21.02 -6.18
CA ARG A 188 6.05 21.19 -7.44
C ARG A 188 7.56 21.30 -7.25
N ALA A 189 8.01 21.98 -6.19
CA ALA A 189 9.43 22.23 -5.95
C ALA A 189 10.18 20.92 -5.69
N GLU A 190 9.63 20.10 -4.79
CA GLU A 190 10.23 18.84 -4.33
C GLU A 190 9.84 17.63 -5.20
N ASN A 191 8.91 17.81 -6.13
CA ASN A 191 8.36 16.75 -6.98
C ASN A 191 7.77 15.59 -6.18
N VAL A 192 6.85 15.89 -5.28
CA VAL A 192 6.22 14.90 -4.41
C VAL A 192 4.74 15.20 -4.21
N TRP A 193 3.98 14.19 -3.82
CA TRP A 193 2.60 14.32 -3.38
C TRP A 193 2.55 14.24 -1.85
N GLN A 194 1.96 15.25 -1.23
CA GLN A 194 1.70 15.31 0.21
C GLN A 194 0.33 14.71 0.50
N ARG A 195 0.21 13.91 1.57
CA ARG A 195 -1.04 13.25 1.96
C ARG A 195 -1.74 14.01 3.08
N GLU A 196 -2.99 14.35 2.86
CA GLU A 196 -3.94 14.75 3.90
C GLU A 196 -4.96 13.63 4.09
N VAL A 197 -5.38 13.40 5.33
CA VAL A 197 -6.50 12.51 5.63
C VAL A 197 -7.39 13.10 6.71
N GLY A 198 -8.70 13.13 6.46
CA GLY A 198 -9.65 13.73 7.40
C GLY A 198 -9.39 15.20 7.69
N GLY A 199 -8.96 15.96 6.68
CA GLY A 199 -8.66 17.40 6.83
C GLY A 199 -7.35 17.71 7.56
N THR A 200 -6.52 16.70 7.87
CA THR A 200 -5.25 16.86 8.59
C THR A 200 -4.09 16.33 7.76
N MET A 201 -3.05 17.16 7.58
CA MET A 201 -1.81 16.76 6.93
C MET A 201 -1.21 15.57 7.67
N GLN A 202 -0.98 14.47 6.96
CA GLN A 202 -0.40 13.29 7.58
C GLN A 202 1.10 13.48 7.74
N THR A 203 1.58 13.12 8.92
CA THR A 203 2.99 13.16 9.29
C THR A 203 3.49 11.77 9.68
N ASN A 204 4.80 11.61 9.86
CA ASN A 204 5.37 10.50 10.62
C ASN A 204 5.40 10.84 12.12
N GLU A 205 5.91 9.94 12.96
CA GLU A 205 6.00 10.15 14.41
C GLU A 205 6.92 11.33 14.81
N GLN A 206 7.84 11.73 13.93
CA GLN A 206 8.75 12.85 14.12
C GLN A 206 8.10 14.20 13.76
N GLY A 207 6.92 14.18 13.12
CA GLY A 207 6.20 15.37 12.68
C GLY A 207 6.54 15.81 11.25
N ASP A 208 7.35 15.05 10.52
CA ASP A 208 7.64 15.32 9.11
C ASP A 208 6.45 14.93 8.24
N VAL A 209 6.14 15.74 7.23
CA VAL A 209 5.01 15.48 6.32
C VAL A 209 5.27 14.22 5.51
N LEU A 210 4.28 13.33 5.45
CA LEU A 210 4.32 12.16 4.59
C LEU A 210 4.25 12.59 3.12
N VAL A 211 5.27 12.20 2.36
CA VAL A 211 5.40 12.52 0.93
C VAL A 211 5.66 11.27 0.12
N VAL A 212 5.06 11.20 -1.07
CA VAL A 212 5.26 10.09 -2.01
C VAL A 212 5.60 10.58 -3.40
N LYS A 213 6.27 9.74 -4.19
CA LYS A 213 6.65 10.06 -5.56
C LYS A 213 5.57 9.68 -6.57
N ASN A 214 4.81 8.64 -6.25
CA ASN A 214 3.76 8.12 -7.11
C ASN A 214 2.48 7.91 -6.31
N VAL A 215 1.36 8.40 -6.83
CA VAL A 215 0.02 8.05 -6.36
C VAL A 215 -0.68 7.32 -7.49
N ILE A 216 -1.21 6.14 -7.21
CA ILE A 216 -1.98 5.33 -8.14
C ILE A 216 -3.40 5.20 -7.59
N VAL A 217 -4.39 5.35 -8.46
CA VAL A 217 -5.79 5.06 -8.14
C VAL A 217 -6.24 3.93 -9.06
N LEU A 218 -6.47 2.74 -8.52
CA LEU A 218 -6.97 1.59 -9.28
C LEU A 218 -8.48 1.48 -9.11
N LEU A 219 -9.19 1.41 -10.23
CA LEU A 219 -10.63 1.19 -10.24
C LEU A 219 -10.89 -0.31 -10.17
N MET A 220 -11.60 -0.74 -9.12
CA MET A 220 -11.90 -2.15 -8.89
C MET A 220 -13.38 -2.35 -8.54
N ASP A 221 -13.95 -3.42 -9.08
CA ASP A 221 -15.30 -3.82 -8.74
C ASP A 221 -15.34 -4.24 -7.26
N THR A 222 -16.21 -3.55 -6.51
CA THR A 222 -16.28 -3.63 -5.06
C THR A 222 -17.73 -3.90 -4.65
N GLU A 223 -17.97 -4.95 -3.88
CA GLU A 223 -19.31 -5.36 -3.46
C GLU A 223 -19.41 -5.43 -1.93
N LEU A 224 -20.57 -5.07 -1.38
CA LEU A 224 -20.89 -5.31 0.03
C LEU A 224 -21.28 -6.78 0.20
N ILE A 225 -20.50 -7.51 1.01
CA ILE A 225 -20.82 -8.88 1.42
C ILE A 225 -21.88 -8.85 2.52
N ASP A 226 -21.78 -7.87 3.42
CA ASP A 226 -22.76 -7.59 4.47
C ASP A 226 -22.67 -6.13 4.93
N ILE A 227 -23.17 -5.83 6.13
CA ILE A 227 -23.27 -4.47 6.70
C ILE A 227 -21.92 -3.73 6.70
N GLU A 228 -20.81 -4.45 6.89
CA GLU A 228 -19.49 -3.81 7.09
C GLU A 228 -18.40 -4.37 6.18
N ARG A 229 -18.53 -5.61 5.67
CA ARG A 229 -17.49 -6.29 4.91
C ARG A 229 -17.65 -6.10 3.40
N LEU A 230 -16.52 -5.87 2.75
CA LEU A 230 -16.44 -5.72 1.30
C LEU A 230 -15.72 -6.91 0.63
N ALA A 231 -16.14 -7.22 -0.59
CA ALA A 231 -15.40 -8.01 -1.55
C ALA A 231 -14.83 -7.06 -2.61
N MET A 232 -13.63 -7.35 -3.10
CA MET A 232 -13.04 -6.65 -4.24
C MET A 232 -12.52 -7.69 -5.23
N GLN A 233 -12.79 -7.47 -6.51
CA GLN A 233 -12.29 -8.34 -7.56
C GLN A 233 -10.81 -8.04 -7.83
N THR A 234 -9.91 -8.85 -7.28
CA THR A 234 -8.45 -8.65 -7.45
C THR A 234 -7.86 -9.44 -8.62
N ILE A 235 -8.56 -10.44 -9.16
CA ILE A 235 -8.15 -11.21 -10.36
C ILE A 235 -9.02 -10.76 -11.53
N GLY A 236 -8.38 -10.52 -12.67
CA GLY A 236 -9.01 -10.00 -13.87
C GLY A 236 -8.23 -8.80 -14.41
N GLN A 237 -8.95 -7.81 -14.88
CA GLN A 237 -8.37 -6.59 -15.43
C GLN A 237 -9.26 -5.40 -15.14
N GLY A 238 -8.66 -4.20 -15.14
CA GLY A 238 -9.39 -2.96 -15.00
C GLY A 238 -8.52 -1.76 -15.35
N THR A 239 -9.04 -0.57 -15.07
CA THR A 239 -8.36 0.69 -15.37
C THR A 239 -7.99 1.43 -14.09
N GLY A 240 -7.21 2.50 -14.25
CA GLY A 240 -6.82 3.37 -13.16
C GLY A 240 -6.08 4.59 -13.66
N PHE A 241 -5.51 5.32 -12.72
CA PHE A 241 -4.75 6.53 -12.98
C PHE A 241 -3.45 6.51 -12.19
N LEU A 242 -2.36 6.85 -12.86
CA LEU A 242 -1.07 7.15 -12.26
C LEU A 242 -0.93 8.68 -12.17
N PHE A 243 -0.53 9.14 -10.99
CA PHE A 243 -0.21 10.52 -10.69
C PHE A 243 1.24 10.62 -10.22
N ARG A 244 2.07 11.32 -10.98
CA ARG A 244 3.50 11.57 -10.72
C ARG A 244 3.94 12.80 -11.51
N ASP A 245 4.99 13.49 -11.09
CA ASP A 245 5.44 14.74 -11.74
C ASP A 245 4.34 15.83 -11.87
N GLY A 246 3.30 15.76 -11.03
CA GLY A 246 2.10 16.62 -11.12
C GLY A 246 1.19 16.30 -12.31
N GLN A 247 1.45 15.20 -13.02
CA GLN A 247 0.70 14.80 -14.21
C GLN A 247 -0.14 13.57 -13.93
N LYS A 248 -1.27 13.46 -14.62
CA LYS A 248 -2.16 12.30 -14.63
C LYS A 248 -1.93 11.50 -15.90
N GLN A 249 -1.79 10.18 -15.77
CA GLN A 249 -1.73 9.23 -16.87
C GLN A 249 -2.76 8.12 -16.64
N GLU A 250 -3.52 7.76 -17.67
CA GLU A 250 -4.37 6.57 -17.62
C GLU A 250 -3.53 5.30 -17.65
N ILE A 251 -3.91 4.33 -16.81
CA ILE A 251 -3.25 3.03 -16.72
C ILE A 251 -4.27 1.90 -16.75
N ALA A 252 -3.82 0.70 -17.09
CA ALA A 252 -4.56 -0.54 -16.90
C ALA A 252 -3.87 -1.41 -15.86
N TRP A 253 -4.66 -2.22 -15.15
CA TRP A 253 -4.15 -3.31 -14.33
C TRP A 253 -4.64 -4.65 -14.87
N VAL A 254 -3.78 -5.67 -14.83
CA VAL A 254 -4.10 -7.04 -15.25
C VAL A 254 -3.50 -8.00 -14.24
N LYS A 255 -4.30 -8.96 -13.77
CA LYS A 255 -3.87 -10.07 -12.93
C LYS A 255 -4.57 -11.33 -13.41
N GLU A 256 -3.83 -12.23 -14.05
CA GLU A 256 -4.37 -13.43 -14.69
C GLU A 256 -4.92 -14.43 -13.67
N ASP A 257 -4.17 -14.63 -12.59
CA ASP A 257 -4.49 -15.61 -11.54
C ASP A 257 -3.82 -15.24 -10.21
N LYS A 258 -3.92 -16.13 -9.22
CA LYS A 258 -3.31 -15.97 -7.91
C LYS A 258 -1.77 -15.98 -7.97
N GLU A 259 -1.19 -16.77 -8.87
CA GLU A 259 0.25 -17.07 -8.96
C GLU A 259 1.05 -15.96 -9.65
N THR A 260 0.39 -15.19 -10.51
CA THR A 260 1.04 -14.14 -11.29
C THR A 260 0.82 -12.77 -10.66
N PRO A 261 1.87 -11.99 -10.33
CA PRO A 261 1.73 -10.64 -9.79
C PRO A 261 0.87 -9.73 -10.68
N MET A 262 0.11 -8.81 -10.08
CA MET A 262 -0.61 -7.79 -10.83
C MET A 262 0.35 -6.91 -11.64
N GLN A 263 0.12 -6.83 -12.95
CA GLN A 263 0.84 -5.92 -13.83
C GLN A 263 0.10 -4.60 -13.98
N LEU A 264 0.85 -3.50 -13.99
CA LEU A 264 0.35 -2.17 -14.29
C LEU A 264 0.92 -1.71 -15.64
N LEU A 265 0.06 -1.19 -16.50
CA LEU A 265 0.38 -0.91 -17.89
C LEU A 265 0.01 0.53 -18.27
N ILE A 266 0.88 1.19 -19.04
CA ILE A 266 0.61 2.43 -19.78
C ILE A 266 0.68 2.06 -21.26
N ASP A 267 -0.41 2.27 -22.01
CA ASP A 267 -0.48 1.98 -23.45
C ASP A 267 0.03 0.55 -23.79
N ASN A 268 -0.40 -0.45 -23.02
CA ASN A 268 0.00 -1.87 -23.11
C ASN A 268 1.50 -2.15 -22.85
N SER A 269 2.25 -1.17 -22.37
CA SER A 269 3.65 -1.33 -21.94
C SER A 269 3.74 -1.27 -20.42
N LEU A 270 4.78 -1.90 -19.84
CA LEU A 270 5.01 -1.86 -18.39
C LEU A 270 5.04 -0.42 -17.87
N ILE A 271 4.41 -0.21 -16.72
CA ILE A 271 4.41 1.08 -16.03
C ILE A 271 5.85 1.52 -15.76
N LYS A 272 6.10 2.81 -16.00
CA LYS A 272 7.27 3.50 -15.45
C LYS A 272 6.80 4.28 -14.24
N LEU A 273 7.56 4.31 -13.17
CA LEU A 273 7.33 5.10 -11.95
C LEU A 273 8.51 6.05 -11.70
N ASN A 274 8.31 7.05 -10.84
CA ASN A 274 9.43 7.81 -10.29
C ASN A 274 10.08 6.99 -9.16
N MET A 275 11.39 7.15 -8.96
CA MET A 275 12.10 6.52 -7.85
C MET A 275 11.60 7.06 -6.51
N GLY A 276 11.02 6.17 -5.67
CA GLY A 276 10.54 6.48 -4.32
C GLY A 276 9.21 5.79 -3.99
N GLN A 277 8.62 6.15 -2.85
CA GLN A 277 7.40 5.52 -2.34
C GLN A 277 6.23 5.66 -3.35
N THR A 278 5.46 4.58 -3.48
CA THR A 278 4.23 4.51 -4.29
C THR A 278 3.02 4.21 -3.42
N TRP A 279 1.99 5.04 -3.49
CA TRP A 279 0.72 4.80 -2.81
C TRP A 279 -0.34 4.34 -3.79
N ILE A 280 -0.96 3.19 -3.55
CA ILE A 280 -2.00 2.60 -4.39
C ILE A 280 -3.34 2.68 -3.65
N ASN A 281 -4.17 3.61 -4.08
CA ASN A 281 -5.53 3.78 -3.60
C ASN A 281 -6.47 2.89 -4.42
N ILE A 282 -7.13 1.96 -3.76
CA ILE A 282 -8.15 1.11 -4.37
C ILE A 282 -9.48 1.83 -4.27
N TRP A 283 -10.10 2.05 -5.42
CA TRP A 283 -11.28 2.88 -5.56
C TRP A 283 -12.41 2.09 -6.22
N PRO A 284 -13.62 2.06 -5.64
CA PRO A 284 -14.75 1.40 -6.26
C PRO A 284 -15.05 1.97 -7.65
N SER A 285 -15.16 1.10 -8.65
CA SER A 285 -15.32 1.48 -10.08
C SER A 285 -16.57 2.32 -10.37
N TYR A 286 -17.61 2.21 -9.53
CA TYR A 286 -18.86 2.95 -9.64
C TYR A 286 -18.85 4.33 -8.97
N LEU A 287 -17.76 4.71 -8.28
CA LEU A 287 -17.63 6.01 -7.63
C LEU A 287 -16.74 6.94 -8.45
N ASN A 288 -17.14 8.22 -8.52
CA ASN A 288 -16.27 9.27 -9.03
C ASN A 288 -15.35 9.78 -7.93
N PHE A 289 -14.15 10.21 -8.31
CA PHE A 289 -13.25 10.98 -7.46
C PHE A 289 -12.81 12.25 -8.20
N GLU A 290 -12.32 13.23 -7.46
CA GLU A 290 -11.96 14.53 -8.02
C GLU A 290 -10.44 14.63 -8.22
N TYR A 291 -10.02 15.30 -9.29
CA TYR A 291 -8.62 15.66 -9.52
C TYR A 291 -8.53 16.92 -10.39
N ASN A 292 -7.38 17.60 -10.33
CA ASN A 292 -6.99 18.69 -11.24
C ASN A 292 -5.51 18.53 -11.57
#